data_AF-A0A6L8TZI9-F1
#
_entry.id   AF-A0A6L8TZI9-F1
#
_cell.length_a   1.000
_cell.length_b   1.000
_cell.length_c   1.000
_cell.angle_alpha   90.00
_cell.angle_beta   90.00
_cell.angle_gamma   90.00
#
_symmetry.space_group_name_H-M   'P 1'
#
loop_
_entity.id
_entity.type
_entity.pdbx_description
1 polymer ?
#
loop_
_entity_poly.entity_id
_entity_poly.type
_entity_poly.pdbx_seq_one_letter_code
_entity_poly.pdbx_strand_id
1 'polypeptide(L)'
;MVRNNGKIVGILGTVIIHLTAAIIFMTYKLGELKTKEQEIQKFEIEFEAVRERIEQQPLPTYADNPSAVTVENVLRNDPEMLNIARNLAARSEVKIDPQDYINMVKDELIESGRLGTDNYIDSRRQGYQPAQGEEIAVNDKADEKNKAEVKEDKASEAERMAANFQGPTRIYYDLAGRNHIFLPLPIYKCEGSGKVVLVIEVNQRGYVERTTIAQAESTATDECLVESAIGTAMRSRFESKLDGPKIQKGLLTYIFVAQ
;
A
#
# COMPACT_ATOMS: atom_id res chain seq x y z
N MET A 1 -44.08 -28.86 -66.41
CA MET A 1 -43.54 -28.67 -65.03
C MET A 1 -44.21 -29.67 -64.10
N VAL A 2 -43.57 -30.80 -63.81
CA VAL A 2 -44.12 -31.82 -62.90
C VAL A 2 -43.82 -31.41 -61.45
N ARG A 3 -44.87 -31.25 -60.65
CA ARG A 3 -44.80 -30.84 -59.24
C ARG A 3 -44.05 -31.88 -58.41
N ASN A 4 -42.81 -31.58 -58.02
CA ASN A 4 -41.99 -32.39 -57.08
C ASN A 4 -42.43 -32.27 -55.61
N ASN A 5 -43.67 -31.85 -55.35
CA ASN A 5 -44.18 -31.53 -54.01
C ASN A 5 -44.03 -32.71 -53.04
N GLY A 6 -44.21 -33.95 -53.51
CA GLY A 6 -44.05 -35.15 -52.67
C GLY A 6 -42.62 -35.38 -52.16
N LYS A 7 -41.60 -35.10 -52.99
CA LYS A 7 -40.19 -35.25 -52.59
C LYS A 7 -39.78 -34.19 -51.59
N ILE A 8 -40.26 -32.95 -51.78
CA ILE A 8 -40.00 -31.82 -50.88
C ILE A 8 -40.67 -32.07 -49.52
N VAL A 9 -41.91 -32.56 -49.50
CA VAL A 9 -42.61 -32.91 -48.25
C VAL A 9 -41.90 -34.04 -47.51
N GLY A 10 -41.39 -35.04 -48.23
CA GLY A 10 -40.57 -36.11 -47.64
C GLY A 10 -39.28 -35.60 -47.00
N ILE A 11 -38.53 -34.74 -47.70
CA ILE A 11 -37.30 -34.13 -47.16
C ILE A 11 -37.62 -33.21 -45.98
N LEU A 12 -38.70 -32.42 -46.04
CA LEU A 12 -39.09 -31.54 -44.95
C LEU A 12 -39.48 -32.34 -43.69
N GLY A 13 -40.18 -33.45 -43.88
CA GLY A 13 -40.56 -34.36 -42.79
C GLY A 13 -39.34 -35.00 -42.11
N THR A 14 -38.35 -35.47 -42.88
CA THR A 14 -37.12 -36.03 -42.28
C THR A 14 -36.33 -34.96 -41.54
N VAL A 15 -36.21 -33.74 -42.09
CA VAL A 15 -35.54 -32.62 -41.41
C VAL A 15 -36.21 -32.31 -40.07
N ILE A 16 -37.54 -32.24 -40.02
CA ILE A 16 -38.29 -31.98 -38.78
C ILE A 16 -38.02 -33.07 -37.74
N ILE A 17 -38.05 -34.35 -38.12
CA ILE A 17 -37.77 -35.46 -37.21
C ILE A 17 -36.35 -35.35 -36.62
N HIS A 18 -35.34 -35.08 -37.45
CA HIS A 18 -33.96 -34.95 -36.98
C HIS A 18 -33.79 -33.74 -36.06
N LEU A 19 -34.44 -32.61 -36.36
CA LEU A 19 -34.42 -31.41 -35.52
C LEU A 19 -35.05 -31.68 -34.14
N THR A 20 -36.19 -32.39 -34.10
CA THR A 20 -36.82 -32.76 -32.82
C THR A 20 -35.94 -33.70 -32.00
N ALA A 21 -35.29 -34.69 -32.64
CA ALA A 21 -34.36 -35.59 -31.96
C ALA A 21 -33.13 -34.87 -31.40
N ALA A 22 -32.57 -33.90 -32.15
CA ALA A 22 -31.43 -33.10 -31.71
C ALA A 22 -31.77 -32.20 -30.51
N ILE A 23 -32.96 -31.60 -30.50
CA ILE A 23 -33.44 -30.78 -29.37
C ILE A 23 -33.58 -31.65 -28.11
N ILE A 24 -34.18 -32.83 -28.22
CA ILE A 24 -34.32 -33.76 -27.09
C ILE A 24 -32.92 -34.14 -26.55
N PHE A 25 -31.99 -34.52 -27.42
CA PHE A 25 -30.62 -34.88 -27.02
C PHE A 25 -29.89 -33.72 -26.29
N MET A 26 -30.01 -32.49 -26.81
CA MET A 26 -29.45 -31.30 -26.17
C MET A 26 -30.06 -31.04 -24.78
N THR A 27 -31.37 -31.21 -24.62
CA THR A 27 -32.03 -31.01 -23.31
C THR A 27 -31.56 -32.01 -22.26
N TYR A 28 -31.30 -33.27 -22.64
CA TYR A 28 -30.71 -34.27 -21.72
C TYR A 28 -29.27 -33.91 -21.33
N LYS A 29 -28.43 -33.49 -22.28
CA LYS A 29 -27.03 -33.09 -22.01
C LYS A 29 -26.90 -31.84 -21.12
N LEU A 30 -27.82 -30.88 -21.27
CA LEU A 30 -27.86 -29.69 -20.41
C LEU A 30 -28.22 -30.03 -18.95
N GLY A 31 -28.97 -31.13 -18.72
CA GLY A 31 -29.27 -31.62 -17.38
C GLY A 31 -28.03 -32.09 -16.62
N GLU A 32 -27.12 -32.80 -17.28
CA GLU A 32 -25.86 -33.29 -16.68
C GLU A 32 -24.92 -32.16 -16.24
N LEU A 33 -24.87 -31.05 -17.00
CA LEU A 33 -24.00 -29.92 -16.68
C LEU A 33 -24.46 -29.18 -15.42
N LYS A 34 -25.77 -29.04 -15.20
CA LYS A 34 -26.31 -28.42 -13.97
C LYS A 34 -26.03 -29.25 -12.72
N THR A 35 -26.06 -30.58 -12.82
CA THR A 35 -25.76 -31.46 -11.67
C THR A 35 -24.30 -31.35 -11.26
N LYS A 36 -23.38 -31.23 -12.23
CA LYS A 36 -21.94 -31.08 -11.99
C LYS A 36 -21.56 -29.74 -11.35
N GLU A 37 -22.30 -28.67 -11.66
CA GLU A 37 -22.11 -27.35 -11.04
C GLU A 37 -22.57 -27.31 -9.57
N GLN A 38 -23.53 -28.16 -9.18
CA GLN A 38 -24.01 -28.28 -7.80
C GLN A 38 -23.09 -29.12 -6.89
N GLU A 39 -22.34 -30.08 -7.43
CA GLU A 39 -21.33 -30.83 -6.64
C GLU A 39 -20.11 -29.98 -6.28
N ILE A 40 -19.73 -28.99 -7.10
CA ILE A 40 -18.53 -28.17 -6.87
C ILE A 40 -18.72 -27.16 -5.72
N GLN A 41 -19.96 -26.91 -5.26
CA GLN A 41 -20.26 -25.93 -4.19
C GLN A 41 -20.39 -26.51 -2.78
N LYS A 42 -20.06 -27.79 -2.55
CA LYS A 42 -20.06 -28.40 -1.21
C LYS A 42 -18.69 -28.93 -0.81
N PHE A 43 -17.73 -28.01 -0.64
CA PHE A 43 -16.67 -28.22 0.35
C PHE A 43 -17.10 -27.49 1.62
N GLU A 44 -17.85 -28.17 2.46
CA GLU A 44 -18.11 -27.73 3.83
C GLU A 44 -16.85 -28.06 4.63
N ILE A 45 -16.07 -27.03 4.95
CA ILE A 45 -14.91 -27.17 5.83
C ILE A 45 -15.48 -27.47 7.22
N GLU A 46 -15.30 -28.70 7.72
CA GLU A 46 -15.63 -29.06 9.09
C GLU A 46 -14.69 -28.29 10.05
N PHE A 47 -15.14 -27.12 10.52
CA PHE A 47 -14.40 -26.22 11.42
C PHE A 47 -14.12 -26.84 12.80
N GLU A 48 -14.75 -27.95 13.15
CA GLU A 48 -14.67 -28.58 14.46
C GLU A 48 -13.29 -29.23 14.70
N ALA A 49 -12.71 -29.87 13.69
CA ALA A 49 -11.39 -30.52 13.80
C ALA A 49 -10.22 -29.52 13.91
N VAL A 50 -10.40 -28.29 13.42
CA VAL A 50 -9.41 -27.21 13.58
C VAL A 50 -9.50 -26.60 14.98
N ARG A 51 -10.72 -26.50 15.54
CA ARG A 51 -10.95 -25.96 16.87
C ARG A 51 -10.35 -26.84 17.97
N GLU A 52 -10.48 -28.15 17.87
CA GLU A 52 -9.83 -29.09 18.80
C GLU A 52 -8.29 -28.97 18.79
N ARG A 53 -7.68 -28.73 17.63
CA ARG A 53 -6.22 -28.51 17.54
C ARG A 53 -5.77 -27.19 18.17
N ILE A 54 -6.61 -26.17 18.14
CA ILE A 54 -6.31 -24.86 18.76
C ILE A 54 -6.46 -24.93 20.28
N GLU A 55 -7.46 -25.64 20.80
CA GLU A 55 -7.69 -25.79 22.24
C GLU A 55 -6.65 -26.67 22.94
N GLN A 56 -6.04 -27.63 22.23
CA GLN A 56 -4.99 -28.50 22.79
C GLN A 56 -3.59 -27.89 22.78
N GLN A 57 -3.38 -26.75 22.11
CA GLN A 57 -2.12 -26.02 22.25
C GLN A 57 -2.14 -25.24 23.57
N PRO A 58 -1.13 -25.40 24.45
CA PRO A 58 -1.04 -24.59 25.64
C PRO A 58 -0.90 -23.13 25.23
N LEU A 59 -1.84 -22.30 25.67
CA LEU A 59 -1.76 -20.85 25.56
C LEU A 59 -0.42 -20.40 26.18
N PRO A 60 0.38 -19.56 25.49
CA PRO A 60 1.52 -18.93 26.14
C PRO A 60 0.97 -18.12 27.31
N THR A 61 1.42 -18.45 28.51
CA THR A 61 1.15 -17.66 29.70
C THR A 61 1.70 -16.26 29.48
N TYR A 62 0.81 -15.34 29.11
CA TYR A 62 1.09 -13.91 29.16
C TYR A 62 1.27 -13.57 30.64
N ALA A 63 2.53 -13.52 31.06
CA ALA A 63 2.87 -13.00 32.36
C ALA A 63 2.48 -11.52 32.37
N ASP A 64 1.56 -11.19 33.28
CA ASP A 64 1.22 -9.83 33.69
C ASP A 64 2.48 -9.11 34.19
N ASN A 65 3.20 -8.43 33.28
CA ASN A 65 4.04 -7.26 33.51
C ASN A 65 4.61 -6.75 32.17
N PRO A 66 4.00 -5.74 31.53
CA PRO A 66 4.56 -5.14 30.30
C PRO A 66 5.76 -4.22 30.54
N SER A 67 6.28 -4.14 31.77
CA SER A 67 7.48 -3.37 32.11
C SER A 67 8.73 -4.24 32.03
N ALA A 68 9.63 -3.85 31.13
CA ALA A 68 10.99 -4.37 30.91
C ALA A 68 11.14 -5.55 29.95
N VAL A 69 10.64 -5.38 28.72
CA VAL A 69 11.38 -5.90 27.55
C VAL A 69 12.71 -5.15 27.50
N THR A 70 13.73 -5.67 28.17
CA THR A 70 15.08 -5.10 28.12
C THR A 70 15.80 -5.60 26.88
N VAL A 71 16.72 -4.79 26.37
CA VAL A 71 17.57 -5.16 25.22
C VAL A 71 18.32 -6.46 25.50
N GLU A 72 18.69 -6.71 26.76
CA GLU A 72 19.32 -7.95 27.22
C GLU A 72 18.43 -9.18 27.08
N ASN A 73 17.12 -9.05 27.30
CA ASN A 73 16.18 -10.18 27.19
C ASN A 73 15.87 -10.51 25.74
N VAL A 74 15.84 -9.50 24.86
CA VAL A 74 15.60 -9.65 23.42
C VAL A 74 16.82 -10.25 22.71
N LEU A 75 18.03 -9.82 23.07
CA LEU A 75 19.28 -10.23 22.44
C LEU A 75 19.98 -11.41 23.15
N ARG A 76 19.31 -12.06 24.10
CA ARG A 76 19.89 -13.15 24.93
C ARG A 76 20.46 -14.30 24.10
N ASN A 77 19.88 -14.58 22.94
CA ASN A 77 20.28 -15.68 22.06
C ASN A 77 21.30 -15.26 21.00
N ASP A 78 21.70 -13.98 20.96
CA ASP A 78 22.67 -13.43 20.01
C ASP A 78 23.77 -12.66 20.76
N PRO A 79 24.85 -13.35 21.16
CA PRO A 79 25.93 -12.76 21.95
C PRO A 79 26.70 -11.69 21.17
N GLU A 80 26.74 -11.74 19.83
CA GLU A 80 27.37 -10.69 19.03
C GLU A 80 26.54 -9.40 19.08
N MET A 81 25.24 -9.50 18.83
CA MET A 81 24.33 -8.34 18.90
C MET A 81 24.28 -7.72 20.29
N LEU A 82 24.32 -8.53 21.35
CA LEU A 82 24.34 -8.05 22.72
C LEU A 82 25.63 -7.27 23.05
N ASN A 83 26.78 -7.71 22.52
CA ASN A 83 28.04 -6.98 22.65
C ASN A 83 28.08 -5.69 21.82
N ILE A 84 27.48 -5.68 20.64
CA ILE A 84 27.33 -4.48 19.82
C ILE A 84 26.46 -3.46 20.54
N ALA A 85 25.30 -3.88 21.06
CA ALA A 85 24.38 -3.02 21.81
C ALA A 85 25.07 -2.40 23.04
N ARG A 86 25.84 -3.19 23.80
CA ARG A 86 26.64 -2.68 24.93
C ARG A 86 27.71 -1.67 24.50
N ASN A 87 28.44 -1.95 23.43
CA ASN A 87 29.44 -1.03 22.90
C ASN A 87 28.82 0.28 22.39
N LEU A 88 27.66 0.20 21.74
CA LEU A 88 26.94 1.36 21.23
C LEU A 88 26.39 2.22 22.38
N ALA A 89 25.83 1.59 23.42
CA ALA A 89 25.35 2.28 24.62
C ALA A 89 26.50 2.86 25.47
N ALA A 90 27.69 2.26 25.42
CA ALA A 90 28.88 2.79 26.08
C ALA A 90 29.54 3.95 25.30
N ARG A 91 29.19 4.15 24.03
CA ARG A 91 29.58 5.38 23.31
C ARG A 91 28.75 6.51 23.89
N SER A 92 29.42 7.50 24.46
CA SER A 92 28.77 8.75 24.86
C SER A 92 27.94 9.27 23.70
N GLU A 93 26.68 9.64 23.95
CA GLU A 93 25.83 10.34 22.99
C GLU A 93 26.67 11.45 22.36
N VAL A 94 26.96 11.31 21.07
CA VAL A 94 27.61 12.39 20.34
C VAL A 94 26.54 13.48 20.30
N LYS A 95 26.69 14.49 21.16
CA LYS A 95 25.88 15.70 21.09
C LYS A 95 26.26 16.41 19.80
N ILE A 96 25.58 16.04 18.72
CA ILE A 96 25.71 16.71 17.44
C ILE A 96 25.04 18.06 17.62
N ASP A 97 25.85 19.11 17.74
CA ASP A 97 25.32 20.47 17.72
C ASP A 97 24.67 20.72 16.34
N PRO A 98 23.40 21.13 16.28
CA PRO A 98 22.72 21.35 15.01
C PRO A 98 23.42 22.38 14.12
N GLN A 99 24.10 23.37 14.68
CA GLN A 99 24.84 24.35 13.87
C GLN A 99 26.11 23.76 13.29
N ASP A 100 26.83 22.93 14.05
CA ASP A 100 28.01 22.23 13.54
C ASP A 100 27.65 21.31 12.36
N TYR A 101 26.52 20.59 12.45
CA TYR A 101 26.04 19.77 11.35
C TYR A 101 25.65 20.60 10.11
N ILE A 102 24.95 21.72 10.31
CA ILE A 102 24.57 22.63 9.22
C ILE A 102 25.82 23.22 8.54
N ASN A 103 26.84 23.58 9.31
CA ASN A 103 28.08 24.14 8.78
C ASN A 103 28.88 23.08 8.00
N MET A 104 28.99 21.86 8.52
CA MET A 104 29.63 20.76 7.82
C MET A 104 28.98 20.47 6.46
N VAL A 105 27.64 20.36 6.42
CA VAL A 105 26.91 20.13 5.17
C VAL A 105 27.07 21.32 4.22
N LYS A 106 27.11 22.55 4.74
CA LYS A 106 27.34 23.75 3.93
C LYS A 106 28.71 23.70 3.25
N ASP A 107 29.76 23.38 3.99
CA ASP A 107 31.13 23.33 3.48
C ASP A 107 31.28 22.25 2.41
N GLU A 108 30.67 21.07 2.61
CA GLU A 108 30.63 19.98 1.62
C GLU A 108 29.88 20.39 0.34
N LEU A 109 28.80 21.16 0.46
CA LEU A 109 28.07 21.69 -0.69
C LEU A 109 28.83 22.78 -1.45
N ILE A 110 29.66 23.57 -0.75
CA ILE A 110 30.55 24.55 -1.38
C ILE A 110 31.69 23.85 -2.12
N GLU A 111 32.32 22.87 -1.49
CA GLU A 111 33.41 22.08 -2.09
C GLU A 111 32.94 21.31 -3.33
N SER A 112 31.73 20.73 -3.28
CA SER A 112 31.12 20.04 -4.42
C SER A 112 30.59 20.98 -5.52
N GLY A 113 30.69 22.31 -5.34
CA GLY A 113 30.24 23.32 -6.29
C GLY A 113 28.71 23.43 -6.41
N ARG A 114 27.96 22.78 -5.52
CA ARG A 114 26.48 22.81 -5.48
C ARG A 114 25.95 24.03 -4.76
N LEU A 115 26.80 24.73 -4.01
CA LEU A 115 26.49 25.94 -3.27
C LEU A 115 27.60 26.98 -3.47
N GLY A 116 27.24 28.23 -3.76
CA GLY A 116 28.22 29.32 -3.84
C GLY A 116 28.75 29.72 -2.45
N THR A 117 29.95 30.30 -2.42
CA THR A 117 30.51 30.91 -1.19
C THR A 117 29.61 32.03 -0.67
N ASP A 118 28.95 32.75 -1.59
CA ASP A 118 27.95 33.78 -1.28
C ASP A 118 26.54 33.19 -1.44
N ASN A 119 26.09 32.47 -0.41
CA ASN A 119 24.79 31.82 -0.43
C ASN A 119 23.75 32.52 0.47
N TYR A 120 22.49 32.24 0.19
CA TYR A 120 21.34 32.81 0.89
C TYR A 120 21.26 32.37 2.37
N ILE A 121 21.97 31.28 2.75
CA ILE A 121 22.02 30.77 4.12
C ILE A 121 22.83 31.73 5.00
N ASP A 122 23.93 32.26 4.50
CA ASP A 122 24.76 33.25 5.20
C ASP A 122 24.16 34.66 5.11
N SER A 123 23.52 35.00 3.98
CA SER A 123 22.82 36.29 3.80
C SER A 123 21.69 36.51 4.80
N ARG A 124 21.00 35.44 5.19
CA ARG A 124 19.90 35.50 6.18
C ARG A 124 20.42 35.72 7.61
N ARG A 125 21.68 35.40 7.89
CA ARG A 125 22.32 35.61 9.21
C ARG A 125 22.82 37.04 9.42
N GLN A 126 23.08 37.81 8.35
CA GLN A 126 23.72 39.12 8.44
C GLN A 126 22.78 40.35 8.42
N GLY A 127 21.47 40.17 8.25
CA GLY A 127 20.49 41.24 8.46
C GLY A 127 20.59 42.43 7.48
N TYR A 128 19.81 42.40 6.39
CA TYR A 128 19.46 43.60 5.63
C TYR A 128 18.11 43.45 4.90
N GLN A 129 17.30 44.51 4.91
CA GLN A 129 15.97 44.63 4.31
C GLN A 129 16.03 44.90 2.77
N PRO A 130 14.95 44.60 2.01
CA PRO A 130 15.00 44.47 0.55
C PRO A 130 14.78 45.80 -0.19
N ALA A 131 15.38 45.95 -1.38
CA ALA A 131 15.05 47.02 -2.33
C ALA A 131 14.77 46.43 -3.74
N GLN A 132 13.47 46.27 -3.99
CA GLN A 132 12.71 46.49 -5.23
C GLN A 132 13.30 46.06 -6.60
N GLY A 133 12.60 45.10 -7.22
CA GLY A 133 12.61 44.80 -8.65
C GLY A 133 11.56 43.73 -9.00
N GLU A 134 10.39 44.18 -9.48
CA GLU A 134 9.29 43.54 -10.25
C GLU A 134 8.70 42.16 -9.88
N GLU A 135 7.37 42.15 -9.84
CA GLU A 135 6.45 41.08 -9.45
C GLU A 135 6.30 39.96 -10.51
N ILE A 136 6.12 38.71 -10.06
CA ILE A 136 4.86 37.96 -10.30
C ILE A 136 4.45 37.27 -9.00
N ALA A 137 3.23 37.58 -8.58
CA ALA A 137 2.59 37.18 -7.34
C ALA A 137 2.18 35.70 -7.29
N VAL A 138 2.21 35.11 -6.09
CA VAL A 138 0.97 34.68 -5.42
C VAL A 138 1.06 35.09 -3.95
N ASN A 139 0.12 35.96 -3.57
CA ASN A 139 -0.24 36.31 -2.21
C ASN A 139 -0.65 35.06 -1.42
N ASP A 140 -0.10 34.91 -0.22
CA ASP A 140 -0.94 34.93 0.97
C ASP A 140 -0.18 35.65 2.08
N LYS A 141 -0.71 36.84 2.43
CA LYS A 141 -0.14 37.71 3.45
C LYS A 141 -0.35 37.11 4.84
N ALA A 142 0.73 37.21 5.59
CA ALA A 142 0.84 37.23 7.03
C ALA A 142 -0.36 37.82 7.79
N ASP A 143 -0.70 37.18 8.91
CA ASP A 143 -0.57 37.84 10.19
C ASP A 143 0.10 36.87 11.18
N GLU A 144 1.34 37.22 11.55
CA GLU A 144 2.04 36.68 12.70
C GLU A 144 1.32 37.13 13.98
N LYS A 145 1.06 36.17 14.87
CA LYS A 145 1.43 36.27 16.30
C LYS A 145 1.15 34.94 16.99
N ASN A 146 2.14 34.47 17.74
CA ASN A 146 2.15 33.30 18.63
C ASN A 146 2.31 31.94 17.93
N LYS A 147 3.57 31.58 17.62
CA LYS A 147 3.94 30.19 17.31
C LYS A 147 5.21 29.78 18.08
N ALA A 148 5.24 30.13 19.35
CA ALA A 148 5.87 29.29 20.36
C ALA A 148 4.72 28.50 20.99
N GLU A 149 4.89 27.18 21.08
CA GLU A 149 3.93 26.20 21.64
C GLU A 149 2.78 25.80 20.68
N VAL A 150 2.61 24.48 20.51
CA VAL A 150 1.57 23.78 19.74
C VAL A 150 1.77 23.71 18.21
N LYS A 151 2.49 22.68 17.74
CA LYS A 151 2.22 21.94 16.47
C LYS A 151 3.12 20.70 16.34
N GLU A 152 3.14 19.83 17.36
CA GLU A 152 3.50 18.40 17.16
C GLU A 152 2.38 17.62 16.45
N ASP A 153 1.17 18.19 16.31
CA ASP A 153 -0.03 17.48 15.82
C ASP A 153 -0.38 17.70 14.33
N LYS A 154 0.59 18.06 13.48
CA LYS A 154 0.33 18.18 12.03
C LYS A 154 1.35 17.48 11.12
N ALA A 155 2.10 16.52 11.64
CA ALA A 155 2.55 15.44 10.77
C ALA A 155 1.32 14.62 10.42
N SER A 156 1.00 14.49 9.15
CA SER A 156 0.00 13.53 8.67
C SER A 156 0.31 12.16 9.28
N GLU A 157 -0.72 11.38 9.59
CA GLU A 157 -0.53 10.04 10.16
C GLU A 157 0.34 9.16 9.24
N ALA A 158 0.30 9.43 7.93
CA ALA A 158 1.22 8.88 6.93
C ALA A 158 2.71 9.19 7.20
N GLU A 159 3.04 10.41 7.61
CA GLU A 159 4.41 10.82 7.99
C GLU A 159 4.84 10.17 9.32
N ARG A 160 3.90 9.96 10.25
CA ARG A 160 4.19 9.27 11.53
C ARG A 160 4.43 7.77 11.35
N MET A 161 3.67 7.12 10.46
CA MET A 161 3.93 5.72 10.06
C MET A 161 5.27 5.57 9.34
N ALA A 162 5.65 6.55 8.51
CA ALA A 162 6.92 6.56 7.80
C ALA A 162 8.13 6.58 8.74
N ALA A 163 8.00 7.23 9.90
CA ALA A 163 9.06 7.33 10.90
C ALA A 163 9.27 6.02 11.69
N ASN A 164 8.24 5.17 11.81
CA ASN A 164 8.25 4.00 12.69
C ASN A 164 8.45 2.65 11.98
N PHE A 165 8.56 2.60 10.65
CA PHE A 165 8.71 1.34 9.91
C PHE A 165 10.16 1.07 9.45
N GLN A 166 10.79 0.02 10.00
CA GLN A 166 12.18 -0.40 9.72
C GLN A 166 12.28 -1.58 8.73
N GLY A 167 11.24 -1.88 7.96
CA GLY A 167 11.31 -2.92 6.91
C GLY A 167 11.79 -2.36 5.55
N PRO A 168 12.24 -3.23 4.62
CA PRO A 168 12.75 -2.83 3.30
C PRO A 168 11.64 -2.34 2.35
N THR A 169 10.37 -2.32 2.75
CA THR A 169 9.28 -1.79 1.91
C THR A 169 8.45 -0.81 2.71
N ARG A 170 8.36 0.44 2.26
CA ARG A 170 7.58 1.49 2.94
C ARG A 170 6.28 1.74 2.19
N ILE A 171 5.18 1.91 2.94
CA ILE A 171 3.86 2.23 2.38
C ILE A 171 3.41 3.59 2.87
N TYR A 172 2.91 4.41 1.94
CA TYR A 172 2.32 5.73 2.23
C TYR A 172 0.98 5.82 1.53
N TYR A 173 0.01 6.51 2.13
CA TYR A 173 -1.22 6.82 1.43
C TYR A 173 -1.68 8.23 1.74
N ASP A 174 -2.44 8.79 0.80
CA ASP A 174 -3.24 9.98 0.99
C ASP A 174 -4.69 9.66 0.65
N LEU A 175 -5.53 9.62 1.67
CA LEU A 175 -6.97 9.41 1.55
C LEU A 175 -7.68 10.30 2.56
N ALA A 176 -8.10 11.47 2.09
CA ALA A 176 -8.63 12.53 2.95
C ALA A 176 -9.72 12.07 3.93
N GLY A 177 -9.45 12.24 5.23
CA GLY A 177 -10.42 11.98 6.30
C GLY A 177 -10.85 10.52 6.43
N ARG A 178 -9.96 9.58 6.11
CA ARG A 178 -10.10 8.14 6.41
C ARG A 178 -8.76 7.56 6.83
N ASN A 179 -8.77 6.76 7.89
CA ASN A 179 -7.62 5.96 8.26
C ASN A 179 -7.71 4.55 7.66
N HIS A 180 -6.56 3.89 7.54
CA HIS A 180 -6.52 2.49 7.13
C HIS A 180 -6.89 1.59 8.32
N ILE A 181 -7.66 0.53 8.06
CA ILE A 181 -7.91 -0.56 9.01
C ILE A 181 -6.93 -1.70 8.75
N PHE A 182 -6.61 -1.93 7.48
CA PHE A 182 -5.70 -3.00 7.07
C PHE A 182 -4.92 -2.57 5.84
N LEU A 183 -3.59 -2.51 5.99
CA LEU A 183 -2.68 -2.11 4.93
C LEU A 183 -1.53 -3.13 4.84
N PRO A 184 -1.73 -4.25 4.12
CA PRO A 184 -0.74 -5.31 4.09
C PRO A 184 0.54 -4.87 3.39
N LEU A 185 1.67 -5.42 3.84
CA LEU A 185 2.93 -5.29 3.12
C LEU A 185 2.87 -6.11 1.83
N PRO A 186 3.38 -5.58 0.70
CA PRO A 186 3.54 -6.38 -0.50
C PRO A 186 4.48 -7.55 -0.23
N ILE A 187 4.10 -8.74 -0.70
CA ILE A 187 5.02 -9.88 -0.68
C ILE A 187 6.01 -9.63 -1.80
N TYR A 188 7.24 -9.35 -1.41
CA TYR A 188 8.31 -9.05 -2.33
C TYR A 188 8.85 -10.36 -2.92
N LYS A 189 8.48 -10.63 -4.18
CA LYS A 189 8.97 -11.75 -4.99
C LYS A 189 9.74 -11.29 -6.24
N CYS A 190 9.84 -9.99 -6.41
CA CYS A 190 10.40 -9.36 -7.60
C CYS A 190 11.85 -8.99 -7.33
N GLU A 191 12.69 -9.04 -8.36
CA GLU A 191 14.04 -8.51 -8.27
C GLU A 191 14.01 -7.00 -8.48
N GLY A 192 14.82 -6.24 -7.74
CA GLY A 192 15.01 -4.80 -7.98
C GLY A 192 14.20 -3.85 -7.09
N SER A 193 14.48 -2.56 -7.22
CA SER A 193 13.93 -1.51 -6.35
C SER A 193 13.15 -0.48 -7.14
N GLY A 194 12.28 0.26 -6.47
CA GLY A 194 11.56 1.35 -7.10
C GLY A 194 10.35 1.81 -6.32
N LYS A 195 9.77 2.91 -6.77
CA LYS A 195 8.55 3.50 -6.22
C LYS A 195 7.39 3.22 -7.17
N VAL A 196 6.31 2.64 -6.66
CA VAL A 196 5.04 2.47 -7.37
C VAL A 196 3.99 3.32 -6.68
N VAL A 197 3.40 4.27 -7.42
CA VAL A 197 2.31 5.13 -6.94
C VAL A 197 1.03 4.71 -7.65
N LEU A 198 -0.01 4.43 -6.87
CA LEU A 198 -1.32 4.00 -7.35
C LEU A 198 -2.38 5.03 -6.99
N VAL A 199 -3.26 5.33 -7.94
CA VAL A 199 -4.55 5.96 -7.68
C VAL A 199 -5.52 4.87 -7.26
N ILE A 200 -6.07 4.99 -6.05
CA ILE A 200 -7.05 4.05 -5.48
C ILE A 200 -8.45 4.66 -5.49
N GLU A 201 -9.45 3.85 -5.79
CA GLU A 201 -10.88 4.18 -5.69
C GLU A 201 -11.50 3.38 -4.55
N VAL A 202 -11.83 4.06 -3.45
CA VAL A 202 -12.33 3.43 -2.21
C VAL A 202 -13.81 3.72 -2.03
N ASN A 203 -14.61 2.67 -1.84
CA ASN A 203 -16.05 2.81 -1.63
C ASN A 203 -16.41 3.28 -0.21
N GLN A 204 -17.67 3.63 0.05
CA GLN A 204 -18.14 4.08 1.38
C GLN A 204 -17.91 3.07 2.51
N ARG A 205 -17.79 1.77 2.20
CA ARG A 205 -17.50 0.72 3.19
C ARG A 205 -15.99 0.54 3.45
N GLY A 206 -15.14 1.31 2.79
CA GLY A 206 -13.69 1.26 2.96
C GLY A 206 -12.97 0.20 2.13
N TYR A 207 -13.62 -0.37 1.12
CA TYR A 207 -13.00 -1.33 0.20
C TYR A 207 -12.40 -0.60 -1.00
N VAL A 208 -11.18 -0.99 -1.39
CA VAL A 208 -10.59 -0.57 -2.66
C VAL A 208 -11.25 -1.36 -3.79
N GLU A 209 -11.98 -0.67 -4.66
CA GLU A 209 -12.70 -1.28 -5.80
C GLU A 209 -11.91 -1.18 -7.10
N ARG A 210 -11.05 -0.18 -7.22
CA ARG A 210 -10.19 0.01 -8.40
C ARG A 210 -8.86 0.60 -8.00
N THR A 211 -7.84 0.19 -8.74
CA THR A 211 -6.47 0.69 -8.65
C THR A 211 -5.98 1.01 -10.06
N THR A 212 -5.27 2.12 -10.22
CA THR A 212 -4.64 2.49 -11.50
C THR A 212 -3.26 3.07 -11.21
N ILE A 213 -2.26 2.73 -12.02
CA ILE A 213 -0.91 3.24 -11.83
C ILE A 213 -0.83 4.73 -12.21
N ALA A 214 -0.22 5.52 -11.33
CA ALA A 214 0.20 6.89 -11.62
C ALA A 214 1.60 6.83 -12.23
N GLN A 215 1.69 6.62 -13.54
CA GLN A 215 2.97 6.39 -14.23
C GLN A 215 3.95 7.55 -14.06
N ALA A 216 3.45 8.78 -14.08
CA ALA A 216 4.27 9.99 -13.93
C ALA A 216 4.92 10.12 -12.55
N GLU A 217 4.34 9.52 -11.52
CA GLU A 217 4.84 9.58 -10.14
C GLU A 217 5.59 8.31 -9.73
N SER A 218 5.53 7.26 -10.54
CA SER A 218 6.18 5.97 -10.30
C SER A 218 7.56 5.94 -10.94
N THR A 219 8.54 5.37 -10.24
CA THR A 219 9.90 5.15 -10.77
C THR A 219 10.15 3.69 -11.15
N ALA A 220 9.37 2.76 -10.62
CA ALA A 220 9.47 1.35 -10.99
C ALA A 220 8.91 1.14 -12.40
N THR A 221 9.72 0.52 -13.27
CA THR A 221 9.33 0.07 -14.62
C THR A 221 9.08 -1.42 -14.69
N ASP A 222 9.42 -2.16 -13.63
CA ASP A 222 9.24 -3.61 -13.54
C ASP A 222 7.77 -3.98 -13.32
N GLU A 223 7.25 -4.86 -14.16
CA GLU A 223 5.86 -5.31 -14.13
C GLU A 223 5.51 -6.07 -12.84
N CYS A 224 6.43 -6.90 -12.32
CA CYS A 224 6.23 -7.64 -11.09
C CYS A 224 6.01 -6.70 -9.89
N LEU A 225 6.80 -5.61 -9.79
CA LEU A 225 6.62 -4.61 -8.72
C LEU A 225 5.25 -3.93 -8.81
N VAL A 226 4.80 -3.61 -10.02
CA VAL A 226 3.50 -2.98 -10.28
C VAL A 226 2.36 -3.95 -9.92
N GLU A 227 2.43 -5.20 -10.36
CA GLU A 227 1.43 -6.21 -10.03
C GLU A 227 1.34 -6.48 -8.52
N SER A 228 2.49 -6.57 -7.84
CA SER A 228 2.54 -6.77 -6.40
C SER A 228 1.91 -5.60 -5.64
N ALA A 229 2.19 -4.36 -6.08
CA ALA A 229 1.57 -3.16 -5.53
C ALA A 229 0.05 -3.15 -5.75
N ILE A 230 -0.42 -3.43 -6.98
CA ILE A 230 -1.84 -3.48 -7.33
C ILE A 230 -2.57 -4.53 -6.50
N GLY A 231 -2.04 -5.75 -6.46
CA GLY A 231 -2.66 -6.85 -5.71
C GLY A 231 -2.76 -6.53 -4.21
N THR A 232 -1.75 -5.86 -3.66
CA THR A 232 -1.72 -5.46 -2.25
C THR A 232 -2.68 -4.30 -1.96
N ALA A 233 -2.75 -3.32 -2.85
CA ALA A 233 -3.70 -2.22 -2.77
C ALA A 233 -5.15 -2.70 -2.76
N MET A 234 -5.51 -3.63 -3.65
CA MET A 234 -6.86 -4.20 -3.72
C MET A 234 -7.29 -4.95 -2.45
N ARG A 235 -6.33 -5.51 -1.69
CA ARG A 235 -6.60 -6.16 -0.39
C ARG A 235 -6.69 -5.18 0.77
N SER A 236 -6.28 -3.92 0.57
CA SER A 236 -6.28 -2.92 1.63
C SER A 236 -7.70 -2.54 2.04
N ARG A 237 -7.85 -2.11 3.31
CA ARG A 237 -9.11 -1.68 3.90
C ARG A 237 -8.91 -0.35 4.63
N PHE A 238 -9.88 0.53 4.45
CA PHE A 238 -9.97 1.82 5.11
C PHE A 238 -11.22 1.88 5.97
N GLU A 239 -11.29 2.88 6.83
CA GLU A 239 -12.49 3.17 7.61
C GLU A 239 -13.71 3.40 6.71
N SER A 240 -14.85 2.94 7.20
CA SER A 240 -16.13 3.19 6.56
C SER A 240 -16.53 4.65 6.76
N LYS A 241 -17.01 5.29 5.69
CA LYS A 241 -17.51 6.66 5.70
C LYS A 241 -18.79 6.75 4.89
N LEU A 242 -19.90 6.48 5.55
CA LEU A 242 -21.23 6.36 4.94
C LEU A 242 -21.82 7.71 4.51
N ASP A 243 -21.37 8.80 5.13
CA ASP A 243 -21.70 10.19 4.82
C ASP A 243 -20.81 10.79 3.69
N GLY A 244 -19.79 10.06 3.24
CA GLY A 244 -18.86 10.48 2.19
C GLY A 244 -19.33 10.17 0.76
N PRO A 245 -18.51 10.49 -0.25
CA PRO A 245 -18.81 10.15 -1.64
C PRO A 245 -18.88 8.63 -1.84
N LYS A 246 -19.69 8.18 -2.82
CA LYS A 246 -19.84 6.75 -3.18
C LYS A 246 -18.49 6.08 -3.44
N ILE A 247 -17.63 6.78 -4.17
CA ILE A 247 -16.25 6.41 -4.46
C ILE A 247 -15.37 7.61 -4.12
N GLN A 248 -14.36 7.39 -3.29
CA GLN A 248 -13.34 8.37 -2.93
C GLN A 248 -12.03 8.00 -3.61
N LYS A 249 -11.40 8.98 -4.28
CA LYS A 249 -10.06 8.81 -4.85
C LYS A 249 -8.99 9.16 -3.83
N GLY A 250 -7.91 8.41 -3.85
CA GLY A 250 -6.72 8.67 -3.05
C GLY A 250 -5.46 8.14 -3.73
N LEU A 251 -4.32 8.34 -3.09
CA LEU A 251 -3.03 7.83 -3.53
C LEU A 251 -2.52 6.77 -2.56
N LEU A 252 -1.86 5.75 -3.08
CA LEU A 252 -1.19 4.71 -2.32
C LEU A 252 0.17 4.43 -2.95
N THR A 253 1.23 4.68 -2.19
CA THR A 253 2.62 4.60 -2.63
C THR A 253 3.32 3.45 -1.94
N TYR A 254 3.97 2.61 -2.74
CA TYR A 254 4.85 1.55 -2.29
C TYR A 254 6.28 1.87 -2.70
N ILE A 255 7.19 1.88 -1.73
CA ILE A 255 8.63 2.02 -1.97
C ILE A 255 9.27 0.66 -1.73
N PHE A 256 9.69 0.00 -2.80
CA PHE A 256 10.41 -1.27 -2.78
C PHE A 256 11.90 -0.99 -2.72
N VAL A 257 12.58 -1.53 -1.71
CA VAL A 257 14.04 -1.51 -1.61
C VAL A 257 14.54 -2.90 -2.02
N ALA A 258 15.62 -2.95 -2.81
CA ALA A 258 16.22 -4.21 -3.23
C ALA A 258 16.75 -4.98 -2.02
N GLN A 259 16.58 -6.31 -2.02
CA GLN A 259 17.10 -7.23 -1.01
C GLN A 259 18.36 -7.93 -1.51
#